data_AF-A0A6H2NIS1-F1
#
_entry.id   AF-A0A6H2NIS1-F1
#
_cell.length_a   1.000
_cell.length_b   1.000
_cell.length_c   1.000
_cell.angle_alpha   90.00
_cell.angle_beta   90.00
_cell.angle_gamma   90.00
#
_symmetry.space_group_name_H-M   'P 1'
#
loop_
_entity.id
_entity.type
_entity.pdbx_description
1 polymer ?
#
loop_
_entity_poly.entity_id
_entity_poly.type
_entity_poly.pdbx_seq_one_letter_code
_entity_poly.pdbx_strand_id
1 'polypeptide(L)'
;MPRKQKFPHLLGSKWTACHPTEGWRHFQVANRKQEGSWVFAELVAACDPTVRLWINAKQLKNRSLWQAGWQSLGEASTGIGQSESADCVRIESSDADA
;
A
#
# COMPACT_ATOMS: atom_id res chain seq x y z
N MET A 1 16.32 -26.59 -6.51
CA MET A 1 15.69 -26.03 -7.72
C MET A 1 14.66 -24.98 -7.30
N PRO A 2 14.88 -23.67 -7.53
CA PRO A 2 13.92 -22.66 -7.12
C PRO A 2 12.74 -22.66 -8.10
N ARG A 3 11.54 -23.04 -7.62
CA ARG A 3 10.34 -23.09 -8.47
C ARG A 3 10.03 -21.67 -8.94
N LYS A 4 9.98 -21.49 -10.28
CA LYS A 4 9.63 -20.22 -10.94
C LYS A 4 8.40 -19.60 -10.27
N GLN A 5 8.63 -18.49 -9.58
CA GLN A 5 7.60 -17.73 -8.90
C GLN A 5 6.63 -17.18 -9.95
N LYS A 6 5.44 -17.77 -10.08
CA LYS A 6 4.32 -17.15 -10.78
C LYS A 6 4.06 -15.82 -10.10
N PHE A 7 4.21 -14.68 -10.81
CA PHE A 7 4.09 -13.28 -10.34
C PHE A 7 5.33 -12.63 -9.68
N PRO A 8 6.46 -12.43 -10.38
CA PRO A 8 7.59 -11.70 -9.81
C PRO A 8 7.30 -10.21 -9.54
N HIS A 9 6.32 -9.62 -10.21
CA HIS A 9 6.06 -8.16 -10.18
C HIS A 9 5.23 -7.68 -8.98
N LEU A 10 4.57 -8.59 -8.24
CA LEU A 10 3.67 -8.21 -7.15
C LEU A 10 4.42 -7.93 -5.84
N LEU A 11 5.56 -8.61 -5.65
CA LEU A 11 6.45 -8.38 -4.52
C LEU A 11 7.23 -7.09 -4.77
N GLY A 12 7.27 -6.19 -3.79
CA GLY A 12 7.82 -4.85 -3.94
C GLY A 12 6.90 -3.86 -4.63
N SER A 13 5.65 -4.24 -4.96
CA SER A 13 4.65 -3.29 -5.43
C SER A 13 4.30 -2.31 -4.32
N LYS A 14 4.24 -1.02 -4.68
CA LYS A 14 3.95 0.09 -3.77
C LYS A 14 2.46 0.41 -3.84
N TRP A 15 1.85 0.63 -2.69
CA TRP A 15 0.43 0.90 -2.56
C TRP A 15 0.18 1.99 -1.52
N THR A 16 -0.76 2.88 -1.84
CA THR A 16 -1.25 3.89 -0.91
C THR A 16 -2.66 3.51 -0.45
N ALA A 17 -2.86 3.41 0.87
CA ALA A 17 -4.15 3.22 1.48
C ALA A 17 -4.93 4.55 1.48
N CYS A 18 -6.19 4.52 1.05
CA CYS A 18 -7.07 5.69 1.09
C CYS A 18 -7.38 6.11 2.54
N HIS A 19 -7.46 5.13 3.44
CA HIS A 19 -7.63 5.35 4.87
C HIS A 19 -6.33 4.96 5.61
N PRO A 20 -5.85 5.80 6.55
CA PRO A 20 -4.66 5.47 7.33
C PRO A 20 -4.92 4.19 8.12
N THR A 21 -4.08 3.18 7.90
CA THR A 21 -4.11 1.92 8.64
C THR A 21 -2.90 1.91 9.56
N GLU A 22 -3.08 1.69 10.87
CA GLU A 22 -1.98 1.81 11.85
C GLU A 22 -1.27 3.18 11.83
N GLY A 23 -1.97 4.25 11.44
CA GLY A 23 -1.41 5.60 11.29
C GLY A 23 -0.63 5.85 9.99
N TRP A 24 -0.45 4.82 9.14
CA TRP A 24 0.29 4.90 7.88
C TRP A 24 -0.64 4.79 6.68
N ARG A 25 -0.25 5.48 5.60
CA ARG A 25 -0.93 5.38 4.29
C ARG A 25 -0.07 4.68 3.25
N HIS A 26 1.24 4.64 3.46
CA HIS A 26 2.20 4.16 2.48
C HIS A 26 2.68 2.76 2.82
N PHE A 27 2.33 1.79 1.97
CA PHE A 27 2.66 0.39 2.16
C PHE A 27 3.35 -0.22 0.94
N GLN A 28 4.25 -1.15 1.18
CA GLN A 28 4.87 -1.98 0.15
C GLN A 28 4.54 -3.44 0.38
N VAL A 29 4.30 -4.19 -0.69
CA VAL A 29 4.06 -5.63 -0.58
C VAL A 29 5.38 -6.33 -0.32
N ALA A 30 5.62 -6.77 0.92
CA ALA A 30 6.81 -7.54 1.27
C ALA A 30 6.66 -9.03 0.94
N ASN A 31 5.43 -9.55 1.03
CA ASN A 31 5.18 -10.96 0.81
C ASN A 31 3.80 -11.22 0.22
N ARG A 32 3.59 -12.43 -0.28
CA ARG A 32 2.26 -12.94 -0.63
C ARG A 32 2.09 -14.36 -0.13
N LYS A 33 0.89 -14.67 0.31
CA LYS A 33 0.49 -16.03 0.68
C LYS A 33 -0.76 -16.39 -0.09
N GLN A 34 -0.70 -17.48 -0.83
CA GLN A 34 -1.91 -18.04 -1.44
C GLN A 34 -2.39 -19.18 -0.54
N GLU A 35 -3.62 -19.06 -0.06
CA GLU A 35 -4.30 -20.06 0.75
C GLU A 35 -5.50 -20.59 -0.06
N GLY A 36 -5.29 -21.72 -0.75
CA GLY A 36 -6.26 -22.28 -1.69
C GLY A 36 -6.63 -21.31 -2.82
N SER A 37 -7.89 -20.86 -2.84
CA SER A 37 -8.45 -19.90 -3.81
C SER A 37 -8.27 -18.44 -3.41
N TRP A 38 -7.79 -18.17 -2.20
CA TRP A 38 -7.60 -16.82 -1.68
C TRP A 38 -6.13 -16.44 -1.74
N VAL A 39 -5.87 -15.19 -2.14
CA VAL A 39 -4.52 -14.64 -2.16
C VAL A 39 -4.47 -13.53 -1.15
N PHE A 40 -3.51 -13.59 -0.25
CA PHE A 40 -3.20 -12.56 0.72
C PHE A 40 -1.89 -11.87 0.35
N ALA A 41 -1.85 -10.57 0.54
CA ALA A 41 -0.65 -9.76 0.38
C ALA A 41 -0.25 -9.24 1.76
N GLU A 42 1.02 -9.44 2.12
CA GLU A 42 1.64 -8.84 3.29
C GLU A 42 2.17 -7.46 2.87
N LEU A 43 1.54 -6.43 3.42
CA LEU A 43 1.90 -5.05 3.28
C LEU A 43 2.74 -4.63 4.48
N VAL A 44 3.79 -3.87 4.23
CA VAL A 44 4.68 -3.32 5.25
C VAL A 44 4.74 -1.82 5.06
N ALA A 45 4.61 -1.04 6.13
CA ALA A 45 4.68 0.41 6.00
C ALA A 45 6.09 0.81 5.51
N ALA A 46 6.15 1.74 4.56
CA ALA A 46 7.43 2.15 3.98
C ALA A 46 8.32 2.89 4.99
N CYS A 47 7.69 3.68 5.86
CA CYS A 47 8.35 4.49 6.86
C CYS A 47 8.64 3.69 8.14
N ASP A 48 7.91 2.60 8.38
CA ASP A 48 8.10 1.73 9.55
C ASP A 48 7.93 0.24 9.21
N PRO A 49 9.03 -0.54 9.19
CA PRO A 49 8.97 -1.96 8.86
C PRO A 49 8.33 -2.84 9.95
N THR A 50 8.08 -2.30 11.14
CA THR A 50 7.40 -3.00 12.25
C THR A 50 5.90 -3.10 11.98
N VAL A 51 5.33 -2.16 11.23
CA VAL A 51 3.92 -2.16 10.86
C VAL A 51 3.73 -3.06 9.65
N ARG A 52 3.15 -4.24 9.92
CA ARG A 52 2.86 -5.28 8.93
C ARG A 52 1.39 -5.63 8.93
N LEU A 53 0.78 -5.62 7.76
CA LEU A 53 -0.63 -5.90 7.57
C LEU A 53 -0.83 -7.00 6.54
N TRP A 54 -1.67 -7.97 6.86
CA TRP A 54 -2.10 -8.99 5.91
C TRP A 54 -3.48 -8.63 5.38
N ILE A 55 -3.60 -8.38 4.08
CA ILE A 55 -4.89 -8.11 3.44
C ILE A 55 -5.16 -9.09 2.32
N ASN A 56 -6.44 -9.26 1.99
CA ASN A 56 -6.79 -10.04 0.81
C ASN A 56 -6.38 -9.27 -0.45
N ALA A 57 -5.73 -9.93 -1.40
CA ALA A 57 -5.36 -9.32 -2.68
C ALA A 57 -6.59 -8.85 -3.48
N LYS A 58 -7.79 -9.39 -3.19
CA LYS A 58 -9.05 -8.83 -3.73
C LYS A 58 -9.32 -7.41 -3.24
N GLN A 59 -8.90 -7.04 -2.03
CA GLN A 59 -9.04 -5.67 -1.51
C GLN A 59 -8.08 -4.71 -2.22
N LEU A 60 -6.86 -5.14 -2.59
CA LEU A 60 -5.95 -4.33 -3.41
C LEU A 60 -6.53 -3.97 -4.79
N LYS A 61 -7.45 -4.79 -5.32
CA LYS A 61 -8.17 -4.46 -6.56
C LYS A 61 -9.18 -3.33 -6.35
N ASN A 62 -9.64 -3.10 -5.12
CA ASN A 62 -10.59 -2.05 -4.82
C ASN A 62 -9.87 -0.70 -4.70
N ARG A 63 -10.02 0.13 -5.75
CA ARG A 63 -9.41 1.47 -5.84
C ARG A 63 -9.91 2.44 -4.76
N SER A 64 -11.08 2.23 -4.19
CA SER A 64 -11.61 3.06 -3.10
C SER A 64 -10.87 2.82 -1.78
N LEU A 65 -10.21 1.66 -1.64
CA LEU A 65 -9.43 1.31 -0.45
C LEU A 65 -7.92 1.45 -0.69
N TRP A 66 -7.46 1.03 -1.87
CA TRP A 66 -6.04 0.92 -2.20
C TRP A 66 -5.74 1.48 -3.59
N GLN A 67 -4.78 2.38 -3.66
CA GLN A 67 -4.28 2.98 -4.88
C GLN A 67 -2.90 2.38 -5.20
N ALA A 68 -2.68 2.01 -6.46
CA ALA A 68 -1.40 1.46 -6.88
C ALA A 68 -0.40 2.59 -7.12
N GLY A 69 0.84 2.41 -6.67
CA GLY A 69 1.86 3.45 -6.68
C GLY A 69 1.82 4.32 -5.44
N TRP A 70 2.77 5.27 -5.38
CA TRP A 70 2.76 6.33 -4.39
C TRP A 70 1.88 7.45 -4.92
N GLN A 71 0.70 7.63 -4.35
CA GLN A 71 -0.16 8.75 -4.67
C GLN A 71 -0.28 9.68 -3.47
N SER A 72 0.06 10.95 -3.70
CA SER A 72 -0.23 12.04 -2.78
C SER A 72 -1.73 12.32 -2.83
N LEU A 73 -2.38 12.41 -1.67
CA LEU A 73 -3.80 12.73 -1.55
C LEU A 73 -4.01 14.24 -1.83
N GLY A 74 -3.60 14.71 -3.01
CA GLY A 74 -3.59 16.12 -3.39
C GLY A 74 -4.20 16.39 -4.75
N GLU A 75 -4.30 15.39 -5.63
CA GLU A 75 -4.80 15.64 -6.98
C GLU A 75 -5.53 14.41 -7.52
N ALA A 76 -6.82 14.33 -7.20
CA ALA A 76 -7.71 13.52 -8.01
C ALA A 76 -7.77 14.15 -9.41
N SER A 77 -7.63 13.31 -10.43
CA SER A 77 -7.85 13.59 -11.85
C SER A 77 -6.87 14.56 -12.54
N THR A 78 -5.79 14.02 -13.13
CA THR A 78 -5.48 14.09 -14.58
C THR A 78 -4.18 13.31 -14.84
N GLY A 79 -4.10 12.66 -16.00
CA GLY A 79 -3.11 11.61 -16.25
C GLY A 79 -1.65 12.05 -16.34
N ILE A 80 -0.79 11.03 -16.28
CA ILE A 80 0.62 10.98 -16.72
C ILE A 80 1.58 11.96 -16.02
N GLY A 81 2.42 11.45 -15.12
CA GLY A 81 3.59 12.17 -14.62
C GLY A 81 4.31 11.40 -13.53
N GLN A 82 5.57 11.05 -13.77
CA GLN A 82 6.50 10.51 -12.77
C GLN A 82 7.01 11.64 -11.87
N SER A 83 7.53 11.25 -10.69
CA SER A 83 8.30 12.05 -9.70
C SER A 83 7.52 13.21 -9.07
N GLU A 84 7.47 13.43 -7.75
CA GLU A 84 8.55 13.47 -6.75
C GLU A 84 7.98 13.22 -5.33
N SER A 85 8.90 12.95 -4.39
CA SER A 85 8.73 13.15 -2.94
C SER A 85 7.78 12.20 -2.20
N ALA A 86 8.38 11.09 -1.74
CA ALA A 86 7.87 10.25 -0.67
C ALA A 86 7.86 11.06 0.63
N ASP A 87 6.84 11.90 0.82
CA ASP A 87 6.58 12.47 2.14
C ASP A 87 5.78 11.45 2.95
N CYS A 88 6.46 10.88 3.94
CA CYS A 88 5.88 10.11 5.02
C CYS A 88 5.00 11.05 5.86
N VAL A 89 3.87 11.52 5.31
CA VAL A 89 2.94 12.36 6.06
C VAL A 89 2.33 11.52 7.18
N ARG A 90 2.91 11.66 8.36
CA ARG A 90 2.24 11.42 9.63
C ARG A 90 0.98 12.28 9.59
N ILE A 91 -0.19 11.64 9.55
CA ILE A 91 -1.44 12.34 9.87
C ILE A 91 -1.34 12.63 11.37
N GLU A 92 -0.65 13.70 11.73
CA GLU A 92 -0.82 14.27 13.06
C GLU A 92 -2.23 14.86 13.07
N SER A 93 -3.12 14.14 13.73
CA SER A 93 -4.43 14.63 14.12
C SER A 93 -4.25 15.78 15.11
N SER A 94 -4.02 16.98 14.58
CA SER A 94 -4.20 18.28 15.22
C SER A 94 -5.15 19.04 14.29
N ASP A 95 -6.36 19.46 14.66
CA ASP A 95 -6.77 20.11 15.89
C ASP A 95 -8.22 19.74 16.24
N ALA A 96 -8.45 19.42 17.52
CA ALA A 96 -9.76 19.44 18.16
C ALA A 96 -9.62 20.26 19.45
N ASP A 97 -9.71 21.58 19.32
CA ASP A 97 -9.82 22.55 20.42
C ASP A 97 -10.53 23.78 19.79
N ALA A 98 -11.66 24.31 20.26
CA ALA A 98 -12.57 24.03 21.36
C ALA A 98 -13.93 24.68 21.02
#